data_AF-A0A8I1EEN9-F1
#
_entry.id   AF-A0A8I1EEN9-F1
#
_cell.length_a   1.000
_cell.length_b   1.000
_cell.length_c   1.000
_cell.angle_alpha   90.00
_cell.angle_beta   90.00
_cell.angle_gamma   90.00
#
_symmetry.space_group_name_H-M   'P 1'
#
loop_
_entity.id
_entity.type
_entity.pdbx_description
1 polymer ?
#
loop_
_entity_poly.entity_id
_entity_poly.type
_entity_poly.pdbx_seq_one_letter_code
_entity_poly.pdbx_strand_id
1 'polypeptide(L)' 'MKRTLLGMAEAGEPLLKQALEAIRAYNEATTQGRPEAELDRLRIEADHQIEVCHRQAADP' A
#
# COMPACT_ATOMS: atom_id res chain seq x y z
N MET A 1 -23.25 -4.61 4.11
CA MET A 1 -22.59 -3.27 4.12
C MET A 1 -22.71 -2.69 2.73
N LYS A 2 -22.99 -1.38 2.60
CA LYS A 2 -23.54 -0.78 1.38
C LYS A 2 -22.44 -0.59 0.32
N ARG A 3 -22.61 -1.21 -0.85
CA ARG A 3 -21.89 -0.95 -2.11
C ARG A 3 -22.29 0.44 -2.63
N THR A 4 -21.84 1.48 -1.93
CA THR A 4 -22.17 2.88 -2.21
C THR A 4 -20.85 3.64 -2.38
N LEU A 5 -20.82 4.64 -3.25
CA LEU A 5 -19.64 5.48 -3.50
C LEU A 5 -18.98 6.00 -2.21
N LEU A 6 -19.78 6.32 -1.18
CA LEU A 6 -19.28 6.71 0.13
C LEU A 6 -18.56 5.56 0.87
N GLY A 7 -19.13 4.36 0.86
CA GLY A 7 -18.48 3.18 1.44
C GLY A 7 -17.21 2.74 0.69
N MET A 8 -17.13 3.02 -0.62
CA MET A 8 -15.90 2.82 -1.41
C MET A 8 -14.83 3.87 -1.07
N ALA A 9 -15.23 5.13 -0.86
CA ALA A 9 -14.32 6.19 -0.42
C ALA A 9 -13.78 5.91 1.01
N GLU A 10 -14.67 5.54 1.94
CA GLU A 10 -14.32 5.15 3.31
C GLU A 10 -13.44 3.90 3.38
N ALA A 11 -13.59 2.95 2.46
CA ALA A 11 -12.73 1.76 2.37
C ALA A 11 -11.42 2.03 1.62
N GLY A 12 -11.41 2.95 0.66
CA GLY A 12 -10.24 3.32 -0.13
C GLY A 12 -9.21 4.14 0.65
N GLU A 13 -9.65 5.03 1.55
CA GLU A 13 -8.75 5.90 2.32
C GLU A 13 -7.79 5.11 3.24
N PRO A 14 -8.24 4.07 3.99
CA PRO A 14 -7.34 3.20 4.74
C PRO A 14 -6.37 2.41 3.87
N LEU A 15 -6.82 1.91 2.71
CA LEU A 15 -5.99 1.14 1.78
C LEU A 15 -4.90 2.02 1.15
N LEU A 16 -5.26 3.24 0.75
CA LEU A 16 -4.32 4.23 0.24
C LEU A 16 -3.26 4.57 1.30
N LYS A 17 -3.68 4.71 2.57
CA LYS A 17 -2.76 4.95 3.67
C LYS A 17 -1.77 3.80 3.87
N GLN A 18 -2.23 2.55 3.81
CA GLN A 18 -1.38 1.35 3.94
C GLN A 18 -0.34 1.28 2.81
N ALA A 19 -0.76 1.51 1.56
CA ALA A 19 0.16 1.55 0.43
C ALA A 19 1.21 2.67 0.58
N LEU A 20 0.80 3.86 1.03
CA LEU A 20 1.71 4.98 1.26
C LEU A 20 2.72 4.70 2.39
N GLU A 21 2.28 4.06 3.47
CA GLU A 21 3.16 3.68 4.59
C GLU A 21 4.21 2.64 4.14
N ALA A 22 3.83 1.65 3.34
CA ALA A 22 4.76 0.65 2.81
C ALA A 22 5.82 1.28 1.87
N ILE A 23 5.41 2.20 1.00
CA ILE A 23 6.34 2.95 0.12
C ILE A 23 7.30 3.80 0.96
N ARG A 24 6.81 4.47 2.01
CA ARG A 24 7.67 5.27 2.90
C ARG A 24 8.70 4.40 3.61
N ALA A 25 8.30 3.25 4.13
CA ALA A 25 9.21 2.33 4.80
C ALA A 25 10.34 1.85 3.87
N TYR A 26 10.00 1.51 2.62
CA TYR A 26 10.99 1.16 1.60
C TYR A 26 11.96 2.32 1.30
N ASN A 27 11.44 3.54 1.11
CA ASN A 27 12.26 4.72 0.82
C ASN A 27 13.18 5.10 1.98
N GLU A 28 12.69 5.00 3.22
CA GLU A 28 13.49 5.22 4.43
C GLU A 28 14.60 4.19 4.55
N ALA A 29 14.31 2.91 4.33
CA ALA A 29 15.31 1.85 4.36
C ALA A 29 16.38 2.04 3.27
N THR A 30 15.97 2.47 2.07
CA THR A 30 16.88 2.81 0.97
C THR A 30 17.78 3.97 1.34
N THR A 31 17.21 5.04 1.92
CA THR A 31 17.95 6.23 2.37
C THR A 31 18.94 5.89 3.48
N GLN A 32 18.58 4.97 4.37
CA GLN A 32 19.44 4.48 5.45
C GLN A 32 20.52 3.50 4.97
N GLY A 33 20.49 3.08 3.69
CA GLY A 33 21.41 2.08 3.16
C GLY A 33 21.26 0.72 3.84
N ARG A 34 20.02 0.34 4.20
CA ARG A 34 19.74 -0.97 4.82
C ARG A 34 20.15 -2.12 3.90
N PRO A 35 20.41 -3.31 4.45
CA PRO A 35 20.79 -4.47 3.66
C PRO A 35 19.79 -4.78 2.54
N GLU A 36 20.29 -5.23 1.39
CA GLU A 36 19.49 -5.53 0.20
C GLU A 36 18.35 -6.51 0.47
N ALA A 37 18.60 -7.53 1.32
CA ALA A 37 17.57 -8.48 1.75
C ALA A 37 16.39 -7.83 2.50
N GLU A 38 16.62 -6.69 3.16
CA GLU A 38 15.57 -5.94 3.85
C GLU A 38 14.83 -5.01 2.87
N LEU A 39 15.56 -4.39 1.94
CA LEU A 39 14.98 -3.59 0.85
C LEU A 39 14.05 -4.44 -0.03
N ASP A 40 14.46 -5.66 -0.37
CA ASP A 40 13.66 -6.58 -1.17
C ASP A 40 12.35 -6.96 -0.48
N ARG A 41 12.38 -7.23 0.82
CA ARG A 41 11.16 -7.51 1.60
C ARG A 41 10.22 -6.31 1.61
N LEU A 42 10.77 -5.11 1.85
CA LEU A 42 9.98 -3.87 1.88
C LEU A 42 9.40 -3.53 0.51
N ARG A 43 10.13 -3.81 -0.57
CA ARG A 43 9.65 -3.65 -1.95
C ARG A 43 8.48 -4.58 -2.24
N ILE A 44 8.61 -5.88 -1.93
CA ILE A 44 7.53 -6.85 -2.11
C ILE A 44 6.28 -6.44 -1.33
N GLU A 45 6.46 -5.97 -0.09
CA GLU A 45 5.33 -5.47 0.72
C GLU A 45 4.67 -4.24 0.08
N ALA A 46 5.46 -3.26 -0.37
CA ALA A 46 4.93 -2.08 -1.05
C ALA A 46 4.16 -2.43 -2.32
N ASP A 47 4.72 -3.33 -3.16
CA ASP A 47 4.08 -3.81 -4.38
C ASP A 47 2.75 -4.52 -4.07
N HIS A 48 2.73 -5.35 -3.02
CA HIS A 48 1.52 -6.03 -2.57
C HIS A 48 0.43 -5.05 -2.12
N GLN A 49 0.77 -4.05 -1.30
CA GLN A 49 -0.19 -3.05 -0.82
C GLN A 49 -0.75 -2.20 -1.95
N ILE A 50 0.07 -1.85 -2.94
CA ILE A 50 -0.36 -1.15 -4.16
C ILE A 50 -1.35 -2.01 -4.95
N GLU A 51 -1.04 -3.30 -5.16
CA GLU A 51 -1.92 -4.23 -5.87
C GLU A 51 -3.28 -4.39 -5.16
N VAL A 52 -3.28 -4.53 -3.83
CA VAL A 52 -4.49 -4.63 -3.01
C VAL A 52 -5.34 -3.36 -3.14
N CYS A 53 -4.71 -2.19 -3.00
CA CYS A 53 -5.38 -0.90 -3.15
C CYS A 53 -6.02 -0.75 -4.55
N HIS A 54 -5.31 -1.14 -5.62
CA HIS A 54 -5.86 -1.12 -6.98
C HIS A 54 -7.01 -2.09 -7.18
N ARG A 55 -6.90 -3.33 -6.68
CA ARG A 55 -7.94 -4.35 -6.81
C ARG A 55 -9.24 -3.93 -6.14
N GLN A 56 -9.16 -3.36 -4.93
CA GLN A 56 -10.36 -2.92 -4.20
C GLN A 56 -10.93 -1.59 -4.72
N ALA A 57 -10.12 -0.75 -5.36
CA ALA A 57 -10.64 0.42 -6.07
C ALA A 57 -11.35 0.07 -7.39
N ALA A 58 -11.05 -1.09 -7.98
CA ALA A 58 -11.59 -1.55 -9.26
C ALA A 58 -12.87 -2.40 -9.16
N ASP A 59 -13.35 -2.71 -7.95
CA ASP A 59 -14.55 -3.54 -7.71
C ASP A 59 -15.74 -2.66 -7.22
N PRO A 60 -16.68 -2.27 -8.10
CA PRO A 60 -17.79 -1.37 -7.79
C PRO A 60 -18.94 -1.95 -6.93
#